data_AF-A0A354BHK4-F1
#
_entry.id   AF-A0A354BHK4-F1
#
_cell.length_a   1.000
_cell.length_b   1.000
_cell.length_c   1.000
_cell.angle_alpha   90.00
_cell.angle_beta   90.00
_cell.angle_gamma   90.00
#
_symmetry.space_group_name_H-M   'P 1'
#
loop_
_entity.id
_entity.type
_entity.pdbx_description
1 polymer ?
#
loop_
_entity_poly.entity_id
_entity_poly.type
_entity_poly.pdbx_seq_one_letter_code
_entity_poly.pdbx_strand_id
1 'polypeptide(L)'
;MTMTNSTGKPAVPAWLYKLFTGHQYPYVRRLAKFGQVVKPGEDRPEPTKDMIEAKFWEVYLRCRVKVLQEVKEGMIVVFHDLGEYPPGSFQALVDNPEVFLANTYGKKKIKVNFYDDENFVCTINFKVAGWTEHEHT
;
A
#
# COMPACT_ATOMS: atom_id res chain seq x y z
N MET A 1 39.99 -2.52 -4.41
CA MET A 1 38.81 -2.64 -5.30
C MET A 1 38.15 -3.97 -4.99
N THR A 2 37.00 -3.95 -4.33
CA THR A 2 36.32 -5.18 -3.89
C THR A 2 34.86 -5.11 -4.30
N MET A 3 34.58 -5.80 -5.40
CA MET A 3 33.32 -6.37 -5.88
C MET A 3 32.02 -5.97 -5.13
N THR A 4 31.25 -5.05 -5.71
CA THR A 4 29.82 -4.87 -5.40
C THR A 4 29.01 -5.93 -6.14
N ASN A 5 28.49 -6.92 -5.43
CA ASN A 5 27.44 -7.79 -5.97
C ASN A 5 26.42 -8.14 -4.88
N SER A 6 25.49 -7.20 -4.67
CA SER A 6 24.18 -7.48 -4.11
C SER A 6 23.21 -6.48 -4.73
N THR A 7 22.46 -6.94 -5.73
CA THR A 7 21.24 -6.30 -6.24
C THR A 7 20.17 -6.38 -5.13
N GLY A 8 20.40 -5.67 -4.03
CA GLY A 8 19.61 -5.74 -2.81
C GLY A 8 18.26 -5.08 -3.03
N LYS A 9 17.20 -5.90 -3.08
CA LYS A 9 15.81 -5.42 -2.92
C LYS A 9 15.76 -4.49 -1.69
N PRO A 10 15.11 -3.31 -1.76
CA PRO A 10 14.98 -2.42 -0.60
C PRO A 10 14.44 -3.17 0.62
N ALA A 11 14.87 -2.81 1.82
CA ALA A 11 14.27 -3.38 3.03
C ALA A 11 12.84 -2.85 3.18
N VAL A 12 11.84 -3.66 2.82
CA VAL A 12 10.42 -3.30 3.00
C VAL A 12 9.95 -3.77 4.38
N PRO A 13 9.25 -2.92 5.16
CA PRO A 13 8.67 -3.33 6.42
C PRO A 13 7.69 -4.51 6.28
N ALA A 14 7.74 -5.45 7.22
CA ALA A 14 6.89 -6.66 7.19
C ALA A 14 5.38 -6.33 7.13
N TRP A 15 4.97 -5.22 7.74
CA TRP A 15 3.57 -4.76 7.72
C TRP A 15 3.12 -4.40 6.29
N LEU A 16 4.00 -3.79 5.49
CA LEU A 16 3.67 -3.36 4.13
C LEU A 16 3.57 -4.57 3.19
N TYR A 17 4.52 -5.50 3.31
CA TYR A 17 4.45 -6.76 2.57
C TYR A 17 3.15 -7.52 2.89
N LYS A 18 2.79 -7.63 4.18
CA LYS A 18 1.54 -8.26 4.61
C LYS A 18 0.31 -7.53 4.06
N LEU A 19 0.35 -6.20 3.97
CA LEU A 19 -0.74 -5.40 3.44
C LEU A 19 -1.00 -5.68 1.95
N PHE A 20 0.06 -5.71 1.14
CA PHE A 20 -0.02 -5.94 -0.32
C PHE A 20 -0.38 -7.38 -0.69
N THR A 21 0.11 -8.35 0.09
CA THR A 21 -0.02 -9.80 -0.20
C THR A 21 -1.14 -10.48 0.59
N GLY A 22 -1.82 -9.72 1.45
CA GLY A 22 -2.86 -10.18 2.33
C GLY A 22 -4.14 -10.59 1.61
N HIS A 23 -5.01 -11.29 2.34
CA HIS A 23 -6.30 -11.77 1.83
C HIS A 23 -7.36 -10.66 1.72
N GLN A 24 -7.23 -9.60 2.52
CA GLN A 24 -8.17 -8.48 2.53
C GLN A 24 -8.22 -7.77 1.17
N TYR A 25 -7.06 -7.64 0.52
CA TYR A 25 -6.92 -7.03 -0.80
C TYR A 25 -6.08 -7.94 -1.70
N PRO A 26 -6.71 -8.93 -2.37
CA PRO A 26 -5.98 -9.98 -3.06
C PRO A 26 -5.41 -9.54 -4.41
N TYR A 27 -5.13 -8.25 -4.64
CA TYR A 27 -4.69 -7.72 -5.93
C TYR A 27 -3.41 -8.41 -6.42
N VAL A 28 -2.33 -8.39 -5.62
CA VAL A 28 -1.06 -9.04 -5.96
C VAL A 28 -1.22 -10.55 -6.16
N ARG A 29 -2.03 -11.20 -5.31
CA ARG A 29 -2.34 -12.63 -5.44
C ARG A 29 -3.09 -12.94 -6.74
N ARG A 30 -4.04 -12.09 -7.14
CA ARG A 30 -4.76 -12.23 -8.40
C ARG A 30 -3.82 -12.01 -9.58
N LEU A 31 -2.96 -10.98 -9.56
CA LEU A 31 -1.96 -10.83 -10.63
C LEU A 31 -1.04 -12.05 -10.73
N ALA A 32 -0.59 -12.59 -9.61
CA ALA A 32 0.22 -13.81 -9.59
C ALA A 32 -0.56 -15.02 -10.13
N LYS A 33 -1.82 -15.19 -9.74
CA LYS A 33 -2.67 -16.29 -10.21
C LYS A 33 -2.93 -16.15 -11.71
N PHE A 34 -3.50 -15.02 -12.13
CA PHE A 34 -4.03 -14.80 -13.48
C PHE A 34 -2.95 -14.49 -14.53
N GLY A 35 -1.72 -14.17 -14.10
CA GLY A 35 -0.55 -14.06 -14.98
C GLY A 35 0.03 -15.41 -15.40
N GLN A 36 -0.42 -16.53 -14.83
CA GLN A 36 0.04 -17.86 -15.22
C GLN A 36 -0.44 -18.25 -16.61
N VAL A 37 0.46 -18.80 -17.42
CA VAL A 37 0.11 -19.50 -18.66
C VAL A 37 -0.54 -20.83 -18.29
N VAL A 38 -1.75 -21.06 -18.76
CA VAL A 38 -2.50 -22.30 -18.52
C VAL A 38 -2.94 -22.86 -19.87
N LYS A 39 -2.90 -24.18 -20.02
CA LYS A 39 -3.39 -24.83 -21.23
C LYS A 39 -4.92 -24.70 -21.32
N PRO A 40 -5.49 -24.53 -22.52
CA PRO A 40 -6.94 -24.52 -22.69
C PRO A 40 -7.57 -25.78 -22.07
N GLY A 41 -8.56 -25.59 -21.19
CA GLY A 41 -9.28 -26.67 -20.51
C GLY A 41 -8.71 -27.11 -19.16
N GLU A 42 -7.58 -26.55 -18.71
CA GLU A 42 -7.05 -26.80 -17.36
C GLU A 42 -7.43 -25.68 -16.39
N ASP A 43 -7.66 -26.05 -15.13
CA ASP A 43 -7.84 -25.09 -14.05
C ASP A 43 -6.53 -24.38 -13.71
N ARG A 44 -6.64 -23.09 -13.42
CA ARG A 44 -5.50 -22.27 -13.03
C ARG A 44 -5.14 -22.52 -11.57
N PRO A 45 -3.92 -23.01 -11.26
CA PRO A 45 -3.52 -23.32 -9.89
C PRO A 45 -3.39 -22.06 -9.03
N GLU A 46 -3.45 -22.23 -7.71
CA GLU A 46 -3.15 -21.16 -6.76
C GLU A 46 -1.68 -20.73 -6.88
N PRO A 47 -1.40 -19.42 -6.76
CA PRO A 47 -0.05 -18.90 -6.92
C PRO A 47 0.83 -19.33 -5.74
N THR A 48 2.08 -19.70 -6.05
CA THR A 48 3.07 -20.02 -5.01
C THR A 48 3.54 -18.75 -4.29
N LYS A 49 4.23 -18.93 -3.15
CA LYS A 49 4.79 -17.80 -2.39
C LYS A 49 5.76 -16.96 -3.24
N ASP A 50 6.61 -17.61 -4.02
CA ASP A 50 7.62 -16.93 -4.85
C ASP A 50 6.97 -16.12 -5.98
N MET A 51 5.86 -16.61 -6.55
CA MET A 51 5.09 -15.85 -7.54
C MET A 51 4.44 -14.61 -6.94
N ILE A 52 3.89 -14.75 -5.72
CA ILE A 52 3.32 -13.62 -4.99
C ILE A 52 4.43 -12.60 -4.66
N GLU A 53 5.60 -13.06 -4.23
CA GLU A 53 6.72 -12.18 -3.94
C GLU A 53 7.21 -11.44 -5.20
N ALA A 54 7.34 -12.14 -6.32
CA ALA A 54 7.73 -11.52 -7.59
C ALA A 54 6.74 -10.43 -8.00
N LYS A 55 5.43 -10.70 -7.92
CA LYS A 55 4.39 -9.71 -8.21
C LYS A 55 4.32 -8.59 -7.18
N PHE A 56 4.62 -8.86 -5.92
CA PHE A 56 4.75 -7.83 -4.91
C PHE A 56 5.80 -6.79 -5.32
N TRP A 57 7.00 -7.23 -5.71
CA TRP A 57 8.06 -6.31 -6.13
C TRP A 57 7.72 -5.55 -7.41
N GLU A 58 7.12 -6.21 -8.39
CA GLU A 58 6.65 -5.55 -9.61
C GLU A 58 5.65 -4.43 -9.31
N VAL A 59 4.63 -4.72 -8.50
CA VAL A 59 3.56 -3.77 -8.13
C VAL A 59 4.09 -2.67 -7.22
N TYR A 60 4.89 -3.00 -6.20
CA TYR A 60 5.38 -2.04 -5.23
C TYR A 60 6.26 -0.96 -5.87
N LEU A 61 7.13 -1.34 -6.81
CA LEU A 61 8.04 -0.40 -7.48
C LEU A 61 7.33 0.57 -8.44
N ARG A 62 6.13 0.22 -8.92
CA ARG A 62 5.29 1.06 -9.79
C ARG A 62 4.13 1.73 -9.07
N CYS A 63 4.00 1.46 -7.77
CA CYS A 63 2.85 1.90 -7.00
C CYS A 63 2.92 3.40 -6.71
N ARG A 64 1.80 4.11 -6.88
CA ARG A 64 1.59 5.46 -6.34
C ARG A 64 0.78 5.40 -5.04
N VAL A 65 0.95 6.40 -4.18
CA VAL A 65 0.22 6.49 -2.92
C VAL A 65 -0.66 7.71 -2.90
N LYS A 66 -1.93 7.54 -2.54
CA LYS A 66 -2.87 8.63 -2.25
C LYS A 66 -3.17 8.71 -0.77
N VAL A 67 -3.08 9.90 -0.19
CA VAL A 67 -3.36 10.16 1.22
C VAL A 67 -4.65 10.95 1.33
N LEU A 68 -5.57 10.44 2.14
CA LEU A 68 -6.91 10.98 2.31
C LEU A 68 -7.17 11.28 3.79
N GLN A 69 -7.85 12.38 4.08
CA GLN A 69 -8.45 12.61 5.40
C GLN A 69 -9.86 12.03 5.42
N GLU A 70 -10.15 11.18 6.40
CA GLU A 70 -11.50 10.72 6.67
C GLU A 70 -12.19 11.68 7.66
N VAL A 71 -13.28 12.32 7.24
CA VAL A 71 -14.08 13.22 8.07
C VAL A 71 -15.51 12.71 8.14
N LYS A 72 -16.08 12.70 9.35
CA LYS A 72 -17.50 12.40 9.55
C LYS A 72 -18.29 13.70 9.55
N GLU A 73 -19.15 13.89 8.56
CA GLU A 73 -20.02 15.06 8.45
C GLU A 73 -21.47 14.60 8.67
N GLY A 74 -21.98 14.82 9.89
CA GLY A 74 -23.29 14.28 10.29
C GLY A 74 -23.32 12.74 10.20
N MET A 75 -24.10 12.21 9.26
CA MET A 75 -24.25 10.76 9.02
C MET A 75 -23.39 10.22 7.87
N ILE A 76 -22.65 11.07 7.16
CA ILE A 76 -21.81 10.65 6.03
C ILE A 76 -20.33 10.67 6.40
N VAL A 77 -19.55 9.88 5.67
CA VAL A 77 -18.09 9.90 5.71
C VAL A 77 -17.59 10.49 4.41
N VAL A 78 -16.84 11.59 4.52
CA VAL A 78 -16.21 12.29 3.40
C VAL A 78 -14.71 12.00 3.43
N PHE A 79 -14.12 11.83 2.25
CA PHE A 79 -12.68 11.71 2.09
C PHE A 79 -12.12 12.93 1.38
N HIS A 80 -11.37 13.76 2.09
CA HIS A 80 -10.65 14.88 1.46
C HIS A 80 -9.27 14.43 1.00
N ASP A 81 -8.88 14.87 -0.19
CA ASP A 81 -7.54 14.62 -0.70
C ASP A 81 -6.51 15.45 0.08
N LEU A 82 -5.50 14.80 0.64
CA LEU A 82 -4.40 15.46 1.34
C LEU A 82 -3.12 15.50 0.49
N GLY A 83 -2.99 14.63 -0.51
CA GLY A 83 -1.81 14.57 -1.35
C GLY A 83 -1.58 13.20 -1.97
N GLU A 84 -0.63 13.18 -2.91
CA GLU A 84 -0.27 12.02 -3.69
C GLU A 84 1.26 11.93 -3.84
N TYR A 85 1.77 10.70 -3.83
CA TYR A 85 3.19 10.40 -3.94
C TYR A 85 3.42 9.46 -5.12
N PRO A 86 4.27 9.84 -6.10
CA PRO A 86 4.63 8.95 -7.19
C PRO A 86 5.44 7.72 -6.72
N PRO A 87 5.65 6.74 -7.63
CA PRO A 87 6.47 5.58 -7.33
C PRO A 87 7.85 5.93 -6.79
N GLY A 88 8.22 5.29 -5.67
CA GLY A 88 9.51 5.48 -5.00
C GLY A 88 9.64 6.74 -4.13
N SER A 89 8.65 7.64 -4.08
CA SER A 89 8.78 8.91 -3.34
C SER A 89 8.12 8.91 -1.96
N PHE A 90 7.65 7.76 -1.47
CA PHE A 90 6.92 7.63 -0.19
C PHE A 90 7.65 6.77 0.84
N GLN A 91 8.98 6.63 0.71
CA GLN A 91 9.76 5.79 1.64
C GLN A 91 9.66 6.29 3.10
N ALA A 92 9.72 7.61 3.33
CA ALA A 92 9.58 8.16 4.68
C ALA A 92 8.21 7.85 5.33
N LEU A 93 7.15 7.81 4.53
CA LEU A 93 5.82 7.37 4.95
C LEU A 93 5.82 5.88 5.31
N VAL A 94 6.54 5.04 4.57
CA VAL A 94 6.62 3.60 4.82
C VAL A 94 7.43 3.29 6.08
N ASP A 95 8.54 4.00 6.28
CA ASP A 95 9.48 3.72 7.37
C ASP A 95 8.86 4.06 8.74
N ASN A 96 8.19 5.22 8.84
CA ASN A 96 7.61 5.71 10.08
C ASN A 96 6.26 6.41 9.81
N PRO A 97 5.20 5.66 9.47
CA PRO A 97 3.96 6.25 8.96
C PRO A 97 3.32 7.22 9.93
N GLU A 98 3.20 6.89 11.21
CA GLU A 98 2.55 7.77 12.18
C GLU A 98 3.29 9.10 12.37
N VAL A 99 4.62 9.06 12.46
CA VAL A 99 5.46 10.27 12.60
C VAL A 99 5.40 11.11 11.33
N PHE A 100 5.55 10.48 10.17
CA PHE A 100 5.48 11.16 8.88
C PHE A 100 4.13 11.86 8.71
N LEU A 101 3.03 11.15 8.97
CA LEU A 101 1.68 11.68 8.82
C LEU A 101 1.39 12.80 9.83
N ALA A 102 1.85 12.67 11.08
CA ALA A 102 1.69 13.71 12.09
C ALA A 102 2.44 14.99 11.69
N ASN A 103 3.68 14.87 11.23
CA ASN A 103 4.50 16.02 10.84
C ASN A 103 4.00 16.69 9.56
N THR A 104 3.48 15.90 8.62
CA THR A 104 3.05 16.41 7.30
C THR A 104 1.63 16.95 7.30
N TYR A 105 0.72 16.25 7.98
CA TYR A 105 -0.73 16.51 7.89
C TYR A 105 -1.37 16.88 9.24
N GLY A 106 -0.65 16.75 10.34
CA GLY A 106 -1.19 17.02 11.68
C GLY A 106 -2.14 15.94 12.20
N LYS A 107 -2.84 16.27 13.29
CA LYS A 107 -3.73 15.35 14.02
C LYS A 107 -5.04 15.12 13.26
N LYS A 108 -5.17 13.94 12.63
CA LYS A 108 -6.31 13.57 11.75
C LYS A 108 -6.54 12.07 11.73
N LYS A 109 -7.73 11.65 11.27
CA LYS A 109 -7.97 10.29 10.79
C LYS A 109 -7.57 10.22 9.30
N ILE A 110 -6.53 9.46 8.99
CA ILE A 110 -5.92 9.43 7.66
C ILE A 110 -6.04 8.04 7.06
N LYS A 111 -6.40 7.97 5.78
CA LYS A 111 -6.40 6.76 4.97
C LYS A 111 -5.32 6.87 3.90
N VAL A 112 -4.46 5.86 3.83
CA VAL A 112 -3.39 5.75 2.83
C VAL A 112 -3.76 4.64 1.86
N ASN A 113 -3.98 5.00 0.59
CA ASN A 113 -4.30 4.07 -0.48
C ASN A 113 -3.10 3.88 -1.40
N PHE A 114 -2.85 2.63 -1.77
CA PHE A 114 -1.84 2.24 -2.74
C PHE A 114 -2.52 1.90 -4.06
N TYR A 115 -2.01 2.45 -5.16
CA TYR A 115 -2.54 2.24 -6.50
C TYR A 115 -1.45 1.78 -7.46
N ASP A 116 -1.86 0.97 -8.41
CA ASP A 116 -1.07 0.47 -9.50
C ASP A 116 -1.72 0.93 -10.82
N ASP A 117 -1.17 2.00 -11.38
CA ASP A 117 -1.86 2.89 -12.31
C ASP A 117 -3.22 3.35 -11.73
N GLU A 118 -4.33 2.97 -12.34
CA GLU A 118 -5.70 3.25 -11.87
C GLU A 118 -6.27 2.15 -10.96
N ASN A 119 -5.53 1.04 -10.78
CA ASN A 119 -6.03 -0.09 -9.99
C ASN A 119 -5.74 0.11 -8.51
N PHE A 120 -6.77 0.00 -7.68
CA PHE A 120 -6.59 -0.04 -6.24
C PHE A 120 -5.89 -1.34 -5.80
N VAL A 121 -4.80 -1.21 -5.05
CA VAL A 121 -4.01 -2.34 -4.55
C VAL A 121 -4.41 -2.69 -3.12
N CYS A 122 -4.26 -1.75 -2.20
CA CYS A 122 -4.57 -1.93 -0.78
C CYS A 122 -4.69 -0.59 -0.05
N THR A 123 -5.20 -0.59 1.18
CA THR A 123 -5.33 0.60 2.01
C THR A 123 -5.03 0.31 3.47
N ILE A 124 -4.59 1.33 4.20
CA ILE A 124 -4.40 1.31 5.64
C ILE A 124 -4.91 2.62 6.24
N ASN A 125 -5.56 2.55 7.40
CA ASN A 125 -6.05 3.71 8.13
C ASN A 125 -5.19 3.98 9.36
N PHE A 126 -4.94 5.25 9.64
CA PHE A 126 -4.22 5.75 10.81
C PHE A 126 -5.10 6.70 11.61
N LYS A 127 -5.06 6.60 12.94
CA LYS A 127 -5.54 7.63 13.86
C LYS A 127 -4.32 8.39 14.36
N VAL A 128 -3.97 9.49 13.71
CA VAL A 128 -2.68 10.16 13.87
C VAL A 128 -2.70 11.08 15.09
N ALA A 129 -1.59 11.14 15.84
CA ALA A 129 -1.37 12.05 16.97
C ALA A 129 -2.50 12.01 18.04
N GLY A 130 -2.98 10.81 18.37
CA GLY A 130 -4.02 10.63 19.39
C GLY A 130 -5.38 11.17 18.99
N TRP A 131 -5.70 11.17 17.68
CA TRP A 131 -7.01 11.57 17.17
C TRP A 131 -8.15 10.82 17.88
N THR A 132 -9.13 11.58 18.40
CA THR A 132 -10.39 11.10 18.99
C THR A 132 -11.56 11.76 18.26
N GLU A 133 -12.73 11.12 18.28
CA GLU A 133 -13.91 11.49 17.46
C GLU A 133 -14.48 12.91 17.71
N HIS A 134 -14.04 13.61 18.76
CA HIS A 134 -14.69 14.82 19.26
C HIS A 134 -13.96 16.14 18.96
N GLU A 135 -12.87 16.14 18.19
CA GLU A 135 -12.21 17.39 17.82
C GLU A 135 -12.96 18.06 16.66
N HIS A 136 -14.00 18.80 17.02
CA HIS A 136 -14.60 19.83 16.18
C HIS A 136 -13.70 21.07 16.21
N THR A 137 -13.09 21.44 15.09
CA THR A 137 -12.68 22.83 14.83
C THR A 137 -13.89 23.67 14.48
#